data_AF-A0A0B4D5L7-F1
#
_entry.id   AF-A0A0B4D5L7-F1
#
_cell.length_a   1.000
_cell.length_b   1.000
_cell.length_c   1.000
_cell.angle_alpha   90.00
_cell.angle_beta   90.00
_cell.angle_gamma   90.00
#
_symmetry.space_group_name_H-M   'P 1'
#
loop_
_entity.id
_entity.type
_entity.pdbx_description
1 polymer ?
#
loop_
_entity_poly.entity_id
_entity_poly.type
_entity_poly.pdbx_seq_one_letter_code
_entity_poly.pdbx_strand_id
1 'polypeptide(L)'
;MKVKLFSIILILFIFYGCSFLKTEWRIDELYIQKIEGSSKVIYNFSAWGGLDSNPRGFIVLDSTETFQVDVEKILPIYQLSDIPNKSYFEGITHDCYGTCGETYYDSAPIFKPMKLEKMKIEDIEFTNRIYQYKGYSEHDRGLENYVFEKFKETKDSLYFYNLDDVESMDGQHLNELKVRKGEIYIQLAKNKDIKKIIADDVRLNSETKAVEQIRHIVLTPKSKIKNDKLSERGIFREVKISN
;
A
#
# COMPACT_ATOMS: atom_id res chain seq x y z
N MET A 1 -27.47 -11.81 -57.35
CA MET A 1 -27.64 -11.74 -55.87
C MET A 1 -26.36 -11.87 -55.04
N LYS A 2 -25.14 -11.88 -55.63
CA LYS A 2 -23.88 -12.04 -54.85
C LYS A 2 -23.23 -10.73 -54.38
N VAL A 3 -23.58 -9.59 -54.97
CA VAL A 3 -22.95 -8.29 -54.66
C VAL A 3 -23.52 -7.64 -53.39
N LYS A 4 -24.77 -7.97 -53.00
CA LYS A 4 -25.39 -7.41 -51.78
C LYS A 4 -24.90 -8.05 -50.48
N LEU A 5 -24.34 -9.26 -50.52
CA LEU A 5 -23.82 -9.95 -49.32
C LEU A 5 -22.46 -9.40 -48.89
N PHE A 6 -21.63 -9.00 -49.86
CA PHE A 6 -20.28 -8.46 -49.61
C PHE A 6 -20.32 -7.10 -48.91
N SER A 7 -21.30 -6.25 -49.25
CA SER A 7 -21.50 -4.96 -48.60
C SER A 7 -21.94 -5.08 -47.14
N ILE A 8 -22.66 -6.15 -46.78
CA ILE A 8 -23.12 -6.39 -45.40
C ILE A 8 -21.96 -6.91 -44.52
N ILE A 9 -21.07 -7.73 -45.08
CA ILE A 9 -19.88 -8.23 -44.37
C ILE A 9 -18.88 -7.11 -44.10
N LEU A 10 -18.70 -6.17 -45.05
CA LEU A 10 -17.79 -5.02 -44.87
C LEU A 10 -18.29 -4.05 -43.78
N ILE A 11 -19.61 -3.89 -43.64
CA ILE A 11 -20.22 -3.07 -42.57
C ILE A 11 -20.09 -3.77 -41.21
N LEU A 12 -20.19 -5.10 -41.16
CA LEU A 12 -19.95 -5.88 -39.93
C LEU A 12 -18.51 -5.74 -39.43
N PHE A 13 -17.50 -5.62 -40.30
CA PHE A 13 -16.12 -5.36 -39.88
C PHE A 13 -15.90 -3.95 -39.28
N ILE A 14 -16.76 -2.98 -39.59
CA ILE A 14 -16.67 -1.63 -39.01
C ILE A 14 -17.26 -1.59 -37.58
N PHE A 15 -18.22 -2.48 -37.27
CA PHE A 15 -18.78 -2.61 -35.91
C PHE A 15 -18.09 -3.69 -35.05
N TYR A 16 -17.27 -4.55 -35.65
CA TYR A 16 -16.32 -5.43 -34.94
C TYR A 16 -14.91 -4.85 -34.87
N GLY A 17 -14.78 -3.53 -35.04
CA GLY A 17 -13.68 -2.77 -34.44
C GLY A 17 -13.81 -2.80 -32.91
N CYS A 18 -13.69 -3.97 -32.28
CA CYS A 18 -13.07 -4.05 -30.98
C CYS A 18 -11.68 -3.47 -31.19
N SER A 19 -11.59 -2.17 -30.97
CA SER A 19 -10.35 -1.51 -30.70
C SER A 19 -9.62 -2.38 -29.68
N PHE A 20 -8.54 -3.00 -30.11
CA PHE A 20 -7.40 -3.37 -29.27
C PHE A 20 -6.78 -2.07 -28.68
N LEU A 21 -7.62 -1.19 -28.13
CA LEU A 21 -7.23 -0.12 -27.25
C LEU A 21 -6.69 -0.86 -26.04
N LYS A 22 -5.37 -0.78 -25.86
CA LYS A 22 -4.74 -1.03 -24.57
C LYS A 22 -5.68 -0.43 -23.53
N THR A 23 -6.15 -1.26 -22.61
CA THR A 23 -6.95 -0.78 -21.49
C THR A 23 -6.05 0.23 -20.77
N GLU A 24 -6.30 1.53 -20.99
CA GLU A 24 -5.51 2.56 -20.33
C GLU A 24 -5.83 2.46 -18.85
N TRP A 25 -4.82 2.10 -18.06
CA TRP A 25 -4.96 2.03 -16.62
C TRP A 25 -5.22 3.43 -16.09
N ARG A 26 -6.40 3.65 -15.50
CA ARG A 26 -6.67 4.85 -14.73
C ARG A 26 -6.09 4.66 -13.34
N ILE A 27 -4.98 5.32 -13.05
CA ILE A 27 -4.36 5.26 -11.73
C ILE A 27 -5.12 6.19 -10.79
N ASP A 28 -5.77 5.63 -9.77
CA ASP A 28 -6.56 6.36 -8.78
C ASP A 28 -5.66 6.86 -7.64
N GLU A 29 -4.68 6.04 -7.25
CA GLU A 29 -3.72 6.35 -6.20
C GLU A 29 -2.31 5.95 -6.63
N LEU A 30 -1.34 6.83 -6.40
CA LEU A 30 0.07 6.55 -6.64
C LEU A 30 0.93 7.25 -5.60
N TYR A 31 1.67 6.46 -4.83
CA TYR A 31 2.65 6.95 -3.89
C TYR A 31 4.01 6.36 -4.19
N ILE A 32 5.06 7.12 -3.88
CA ILE A 32 6.45 6.73 -4.09
C ILE A 32 7.25 6.88 -2.80
N GLN A 33 8.13 5.93 -2.54
CA GLN A 33 9.14 5.99 -1.51
C GLN A 33 10.51 5.63 -2.09
N LYS A 34 11.55 6.37 -1.74
CA LYS A 34 12.93 5.99 -2.09
C LYS A 34 13.43 4.86 -1.19
N ILE A 35 14.04 3.84 -1.80
CA ILE A 35 14.76 2.80 -1.05
C ILE A 35 16.11 3.38 -0.57
N GLU A 36 16.39 3.28 0.72
CA GLU A 36 17.62 3.88 1.28
C GLU A 36 18.88 3.23 0.69
N GLY A 37 19.79 4.08 0.20
CA GLY A 37 21.11 3.66 -0.25
C GLY A 37 21.12 3.01 -1.64
N SER A 38 20.03 3.07 -2.40
CA SER A 38 19.97 2.61 -3.80
C SER A 38 19.42 3.68 -4.74
N SER A 39 19.50 3.41 -6.05
CA SER A 39 18.83 4.19 -7.10
C SER A 39 17.36 3.81 -7.27
N LYS A 40 16.81 2.94 -6.42
CA LYS A 40 15.48 2.37 -6.58
C LYS A 40 14.42 3.06 -5.75
N VAL A 41 13.19 2.93 -6.20
CA VAL A 41 11.99 3.44 -5.56
C VAL A 41 10.94 2.34 -5.47
N ILE A 42 10.12 2.39 -4.43
CA ILE A 42 8.94 1.54 -4.27
C ILE A 42 7.73 2.42 -4.50
N TYR A 43 6.88 2.00 -5.42
CA TYR A 43 5.57 2.55 -5.61
C TYR A 43 4.55 1.73 -4.86
N ASN A 44 3.55 2.40 -4.29
CA ASN A 44 2.29 1.79 -3.88
C ASN A 44 1.19 2.44 -4.72
N PHE A 45 0.31 1.64 -5.31
CA PHE A 45 -0.67 2.15 -6.25
C PHE A 45 -2.00 1.41 -6.18
N SER A 46 -3.04 2.06 -6.72
CA SER A 46 -4.31 1.46 -7.13
C SER A 46 -4.69 2.00 -8.50
N ALA A 47 -5.07 1.11 -9.41
CA ALA A 47 -5.46 1.49 -10.76
C ALA A 47 -6.65 0.67 -11.25
N TRP A 48 -7.44 1.24 -12.15
CA TRP A 48 -8.56 0.57 -12.81
C TRP A 48 -8.31 0.32 -14.29
N GLY A 49 -8.56 -0.90 -14.72
CA GLY A 49 -8.53 -1.34 -16.12
C GLY A 49 -9.90 -1.82 -16.53
N GLY A 50 -10.74 -0.93 -17.03
CA GLY A 50 -12.14 -1.23 -17.30
C GLY A 50 -12.97 -1.41 -16.02
N LEU A 51 -14.06 -2.17 -16.10
CA LEU A 51 -15.03 -2.31 -15.00
C LEU A 51 -14.58 -3.30 -13.91
N ASP A 52 -13.88 -4.37 -14.28
CA ASP A 52 -13.64 -5.54 -13.40
C ASP A 52 -12.18 -5.74 -13.01
N SER A 53 -11.26 -4.85 -13.41
CA SER A 53 -9.84 -4.96 -13.05
C SER A 53 -9.41 -3.79 -12.18
N ASN A 54 -9.04 -4.06 -10.93
CA ASN A 54 -8.46 -3.09 -10.01
C ASN A 54 -7.16 -3.65 -9.38
N PRO A 55 -6.05 -3.73 -10.13
CA PRO A 55 -4.76 -4.03 -9.54
C PRO A 55 -4.36 -2.93 -8.54
N ARG A 56 -3.87 -3.40 -7.40
CA ARG A 56 -3.28 -2.56 -6.35
C ARG A 56 -2.12 -3.32 -5.72
N GLY A 57 -1.16 -2.59 -5.18
CA GLY A 57 -0.04 -3.18 -4.47
C GLY A 57 1.24 -2.39 -4.68
N PHE A 58 2.37 -3.10 -4.61
CA PHE A 58 3.69 -2.50 -4.65
C PHE A 58 4.45 -2.90 -5.90
N ILE A 59 5.20 -1.96 -6.49
CA ILE A 59 6.14 -2.21 -7.59
C ILE A 59 7.45 -1.50 -7.26
N VAL A 60 8.58 -2.18 -7.50
CA VAL A 60 9.92 -1.58 -7.38
C VAL A 60 10.43 -1.24 -8.77
N LEU A 61 10.95 -0.02 -8.95
CA LEU A 61 11.58 0.43 -10.19
C LEU A 61 12.89 1.16 -9.89
N ASP A 62 13.76 1.30 -10.88
CA ASP A 62 14.80 2.32 -10.83
C ASP A 62 14.16 3.72 -10.84
N SER A 63 14.78 4.67 -10.12
CA SER A 63 14.30 6.06 -10.02
C SER A 63 14.26 6.82 -11.35
N THR A 64 14.96 6.33 -12.38
CA THR A 64 14.94 6.88 -13.73
C THR A 64 13.79 6.36 -14.59
N GLU A 65 13.09 5.31 -14.15
CA GLU A 65 11.98 4.71 -14.88
C GLU A 65 10.65 5.41 -14.56
N THR A 66 9.81 5.53 -15.59
CA THR A 66 8.44 6.03 -15.45
C THR A 66 7.53 4.90 -14.96
N PHE A 67 6.73 5.17 -13.94
CA PHE A 67 5.74 4.22 -13.44
C PHE A 67 4.74 3.82 -14.53
N GLN A 68 4.53 2.52 -14.69
CA GLN A 68 3.47 1.93 -15.49
C GLN A 68 2.89 0.74 -14.73
N VAL A 69 1.57 0.55 -14.85
CA VAL A 69 0.92 -0.61 -14.24
C VAL A 69 1.32 -1.87 -15.02
N ASP A 70 2.13 -2.68 -14.37
CA ASP A 70 2.58 -3.99 -14.85
C ASP A 70 2.20 -5.03 -13.79
N VAL A 71 1.13 -5.78 -14.06
CA VAL A 71 0.56 -6.74 -13.11
C VAL A 71 1.57 -7.85 -12.76
N GLU A 72 2.47 -8.19 -13.67
CA GLU A 72 3.50 -9.21 -13.45
C GLU A 72 4.60 -8.76 -12.49
N LYS A 73 4.79 -7.43 -12.35
CA LYS A 73 5.76 -6.83 -11.42
C LYS A 73 5.20 -6.49 -10.05
N ILE A 74 3.91 -6.73 -9.82
CA ILE A 74 3.29 -6.48 -8.50
C ILE A 74 3.90 -7.43 -7.47
N LEU A 75 4.42 -6.88 -6.38
CA LEU A 75 4.95 -7.67 -5.29
C LEU A 75 3.83 -8.44 -4.59
N PRO A 76 4.07 -9.70 -4.18
CA PRO A 76 3.07 -10.55 -3.54
C PRO A 76 2.83 -10.20 -2.06
N ILE A 77 2.75 -8.91 -1.72
CA ILE A 77 2.55 -8.40 -0.36
C ILE A 77 1.35 -7.47 -0.27
N TYR A 78 0.77 -7.43 0.91
CA TYR A 78 -0.22 -6.42 1.27
C TYR A 78 0.39 -5.25 2.03
N GLN A 79 1.43 -5.50 2.83
CA GLN A 79 2.08 -4.49 3.67
C GLN A 79 3.58 -4.77 3.76
N LEU A 80 4.38 -3.72 3.90
CA LEU A 80 5.77 -3.74 4.32
C LEU A 80 5.87 -3.95 5.84
N SER A 81 6.82 -4.77 6.26
CA SER A 81 7.08 -5.00 7.69
C SER A 81 8.32 -4.28 8.20
N ASP A 82 9.06 -3.54 7.36
CA ASP A 82 10.20 -2.73 7.79
C ASP A 82 10.55 -1.63 6.76
N ILE A 83 11.51 -0.76 7.09
CA ILE A 83 12.01 0.28 6.18
C ILE A 83 12.91 -0.36 5.10
N PRO A 84 12.55 -0.24 3.82
CA PRO A 84 13.34 -0.80 2.73
C PRO A 84 14.72 -0.15 2.62
N ASN A 85 15.74 -0.96 2.35
CA ASN A 85 17.10 -0.49 2.07
C ASN A 85 17.72 -1.22 0.88
N LYS A 86 18.90 -0.77 0.44
CA LYS A 86 19.63 -1.27 -0.74
C LYS A 86 19.94 -2.76 -0.74
N SER A 87 19.89 -3.42 0.41
CA SER A 87 20.23 -4.83 0.54
C SER A 87 19.00 -5.69 0.78
N TYR A 88 17.99 -5.17 1.49
CA TYR A 88 16.87 -5.97 1.93
C TYR A 88 15.60 -5.14 2.16
N PHE A 89 14.46 -5.75 1.89
CA PHE A 89 13.20 -5.37 2.50
C PHE A 89 12.27 -6.57 2.69
N GLU A 90 11.25 -6.39 3.53
CA GLU A 90 10.32 -7.43 3.91
C GLU A 90 8.89 -6.91 3.86
N GLY A 91 7.98 -7.80 3.47
CA GLY A 91 6.56 -7.56 3.60
C GLY A 91 5.81 -8.80 4.08
N ILE A 92 4.53 -8.61 4.31
CA ILE A 92 3.61 -9.64 4.76
C ILE A 92 2.40 -9.75 3.83
N THR A 93 1.83 -10.93 3.79
CA THR A 93 0.54 -11.21 3.15
C THR A 93 -0.20 -12.30 3.93
N HIS A 94 -1.44 -12.58 3.54
CA HIS A 94 -2.18 -13.72 4.04
C HIS A 94 -2.60 -14.66 2.91
N ASP A 95 -2.76 -15.93 3.27
CA ASP A 95 -3.34 -16.96 2.42
C ASP A 95 -4.37 -17.74 3.27
N CYS A 96 -5.41 -18.25 2.63
CA CYS A 96 -6.42 -19.10 3.27
C CYS A 96 -5.96 -20.56 3.42
N TYR A 97 -4.84 -20.97 2.83
CA TYR A 97 -4.23 -22.30 3.03
C TYR A 97 -5.21 -23.48 2.90
N GLY A 98 -6.11 -23.42 1.90
CA GLY A 98 -7.10 -24.46 1.67
C GLY A 98 -8.33 -24.43 2.59
N THR A 99 -8.43 -23.42 3.46
CA THR A 99 -9.63 -23.15 4.27
C THR A 99 -10.53 -22.07 3.65
N CYS A 100 -10.32 -21.69 2.39
CA CYS A 100 -11.03 -20.58 1.75
C CYS A 100 -12.57 -20.76 1.75
N GLY A 101 -13.32 -19.67 1.92
CA GLY A 101 -14.79 -19.70 2.00
C GLY A 101 -15.30 -19.55 3.44
N GLU A 102 -16.46 -20.12 3.75
CA GLU A 102 -17.05 -20.03 5.11
C GLU A 102 -16.10 -20.59 6.19
N THR A 103 -15.41 -21.68 5.89
CA THR A 103 -14.45 -22.32 6.79
C THR A 103 -13.27 -21.41 7.15
N TYR A 104 -12.93 -20.44 6.31
CA TYR A 104 -11.86 -19.47 6.58
C TYR A 104 -12.31 -18.51 7.67
N TYR A 105 -13.53 -17.99 7.54
CA TYR A 105 -14.11 -17.02 8.47
C TYR A 105 -14.35 -17.62 9.86
N ASP A 106 -14.55 -18.93 9.95
CA ASP A 106 -14.68 -19.66 11.22
C ASP A 106 -13.33 -20.15 11.78
N SER A 107 -12.26 -20.13 11.00
CA SER A 107 -10.94 -20.58 11.45
C SER A 107 -10.29 -19.62 12.44
N ALA A 108 -9.51 -20.16 13.38
CA ALA A 108 -8.68 -19.34 14.25
C ALA A 108 -7.46 -18.79 13.48
N PRO A 109 -7.07 -17.52 13.68
CA PRO A 109 -5.92 -16.97 12.99
C PRO A 109 -4.60 -17.60 13.42
N ILE A 110 -3.69 -17.72 12.46
CA ILE A 110 -2.32 -18.20 12.63
C ILE A 110 -1.39 -17.03 12.35
N PHE A 111 -1.02 -16.34 13.43
CA PHE A 111 -0.09 -15.21 13.38
C PHE A 111 1.37 -15.61 13.24
N LYS A 112 1.71 -16.91 13.26
CA LYS A 112 3.06 -17.39 12.97
C LYS A 112 3.25 -17.52 11.44
N PRO A 113 4.44 -17.21 10.90
CA PRO A 113 4.68 -17.38 9.47
C PRO A 113 4.45 -18.83 9.05
N MET A 114 3.57 -19.03 8.09
CA MET A 114 3.24 -20.35 7.55
C MET A 114 4.09 -20.70 6.32
N LYS A 115 4.42 -19.68 5.52
CA LYS A 115 5.31 -19.82 4.37
C LYS A 115 6.19 -18.58 4.24
N LEU A 116 7.38 -18.80 3.70
CA LEU A 116 8.31 -17.74 3.32
C LEU A 116 8.55 -17.84 1.82
N GLU A 117 8.39 -16.72 1.13
CA GLU A 117 8.80 -16.58 -0.26
C GLU A 117 9.96 -15.59 -0.31
N LYS A 118 11.05 -16.02 -0.92
CA LYS A 118 12.23 -15.20 -1.10
C LYS A 118 12.44 -15.00 -2.59
N MET A 119 12.66 -13.78 -2.98
CA MET A 119 13.04 -13.44 -4.34
C MET A 119 14.04 -12.31 -4.32
N LYS A 120 14.63 -12.06 -5.48
CA LYS A 120 15.56 -10.97 -5.67
C LYS A 120 14.97 -10.01 -6.70
N ILE A 121 14.85 -8.76 -6.30
CA ILE A 121 14.38 -7.69 -7.18
C ILE A 121 15.63 -6.93 -7.60
N GLU A 122 16.16 -7.33 -8.74
CA GLU A 122 17.49 -6.97 -9.24
C GLU A 122 18.62 -7.29 -8.24
N ASP A 123 19.09 -6.30 -7.48
CA ASP A 123 20.16 -6.41 -6.48
C ASP A 123 19.65 -6.41 -5.03
N ILE A 124 18.35 -6.18 -4.80
CA ILE A 124 17.76 -6.13 -3.46
C ILE A 124 17.11 -7.48 -3.12
N GLU A 125 17.43 -8.03 -1.95
CA GLU A 125 16.75 -9.21 -1.43
C GLU A 125 15.37 -8.84 -0.89
N PHE A 126 14.36 -9.64 -1.23
CA PHE A 126 13.00 -9.44 -0.76
C PHE A 126 12.46 -10.73 -0.13
N THR A 127 11.86 -10.60 1.06
CA THR A 127 11.17 -11.69 1.74
C THR A 127 9.71 -11.33 1.95
N ASN A 128 8.82 -12.21 1.50
CA ASN A 128 7.41 -12.19 1.83
C ASN A 128 7.11 -13.25 2.89
N ARG A 129 6.49 -12.84 4.00
CA ARG A 129 6.00 -13.75 5.03
C ARG A 129 4.49 -13.93 4.88
N ILE A 130 4.07 -15.17 4.69
CA ILE A 130 2.67 -15.51 4.47
C ILE A 130 2.10 -16.10 5.77
N TYR A 131 0.98 -15.56 6.20
CA TYR A 131 0.25 -15.93 7.41
C TYR A 131 -1.18 -16.37 7.05
N GLN A 132 -1.95 -16.81 8.05
CA GLN A 132 -3.40 -17.03 7.90
C GLN A 132 -4.12 -16.14 8.90
N TYR A 133 -4.55 -14.95 8.47
CA TYR A 133 -5.28 -14.00 9.31
C TYR A 133 -6.22 -13.14 8.45
N LYS A 134 -7.31 -12.66 9.03
CA LYS A 134 -8.44 -11.98 8.36
C LYS A 134 -8.26 -10.45 8.28
N GLY A 135 -7.03 -9.97 8.24
CA GLY A 135 -6.73 -8.54 8.15
C GLY A 135 -6.80 -7.81 9.49
N TYR A 136 -7.17 -6.52 9.43
CA TYR A 136 -7.19 -5.62 10.58
C TYR A 136 -8.23 -5.99 11.66
N SER A 137 -9.29 -6.71 11.30
CA SER A 137 -10.41 -7.03 12.21
C SER A 137 -10.05 -8.00 13.34
N GLU A 138 -8.93 -8.71 13.22
CA GLU A 138 -8.46 -9.66 14.24
C GLU A 138 -7.48 -9.06 15.25
N HIS A 139 -7.14 -7.77 15.10
CA HIS A 139 -6.28 -7.05 16.02
C HIS A 139 -7.05 -5.95 16.74
N ASP A 140 -6.81 -5.86 18.05
CA ASP A 140 -7.26 -4.72 18.83
C ASP A 140 -6.72 -3.43 18.20
N ARG A 141 -7.63 -2.47 18.01
CA ARG A 141 -7.32 -1.19 17.38
C ARG A 141 -6.79 -1.33 15.94
N GLY A 142 -7.34 -2.29 15.19
CA GLY A 142 -6.98 -2.47 13.78
C GLY A 142 -7.20 -1.23 12.90
N LEU A 143 -8.16 -0.37 13.27
CA LEU A 143 -8.38 0.94 12.65
C LEU A 143 -8.34 2.02 13.74
N GLU A 144 -7.53 3.06 13.54
CA GLU A 144 -7.37 4.17 14.47
C GLU A 144 -7.42 5.51 13.73
N ASN A 145 -8.15 6.49 14.24
CA ASN A 145 -8.26 7.82 13.64
C ASN A 145 -8.04 8.91 14.70
N TYR A 146 -6.95 9.67 14.56
CA TYR A 146 -6.58 10.71 15.52
C TYR A 146 -6.39 12.07 14.87
N VAL A 147 -6.68 13.11 15.66
CA VAL A 147 -6.15 14.45 15.46
C VAL A 147 -4.98 14.66 16.42
N PHE A 148 -3.81 15.04 15.91
CA PHE A 148 -2.62 15.25 16.74
C PHE A 148 -2.19 16.72 16.77
N GLU A 149 -1.59 17.16 17.88
CA GLU A 149 -1.11 18.54 18.01
C GLU A 149 0.30 18.73 17.46
N LYS A 150 1.21 17.81 17.78
CA LYS A 150 2.63 17.90 17.45
C LYS A 150 3.16 16.53 17.08
N PHE A 151 4.27 16.51 16.35
CA PHE A 151 5.00 15.30 16.05
C PHE A 151 6.51 15.51 16.20
N LYS A 152 7.24 14.41 16.38
CA LYS A 152 8.69 14.34 16.35
C LYS A 152 9.11 13.17 15.49
N GLU A 153 10.01 13.43 14.56
CA GLU A 153 10.59 12.41 13.70
C GLU A 153 11.93 11.93 14.26
N THR A 154 12.16 10.62 14.17
CA THR A 154 13.47 9.99 14.36
C THR A 154 13.88 9.27 13.08
N LYS A 155 15.05 8.62 13.07
CA LYS A 155 15.51 7.87 11.89
C LYS A 155 14.47 6.83 11.46
N ASP A 156 13.90 6.09 12.41
CA ASP A 156 13.11 4.88 12.14
C ASP A 156 11.66 4.96 12.66
N SER A 157 11.24 6.08 13.23
CA SER A 157 9.88 6.23 13.79
C SER A 157 9.37 7.67 13.76
N LEU A 158 8.05 7.81 13.75
CA LEU A 158 7.32 9.05 14.03
C LEU A 158 6.64 8.95 15.39
N TYR A 159 6.75 10.01 16.17
CA TYR A 159 6.07 10.17 17.45
C TYR A 159 5.06 11.28 17.30
N PHE A 160 3.82 11.03 17.69
CA PHE A 160 2.72 11.99 17.71
C PHE A 160 2.33 12.25 19.15
N TYR A 161 1.93 13.48 19.46
CA TYR A 161 1.63 13.90 20.82
C TYR A 161 0.28 14.58 20.90
N ASN A 162 -0.39 14.41 22.05
CA ASN A 162 -1.71 14.93 22.36
C ASN A 162 -2.71 14.57 21.25
N LEU A 163 -3.03 13.28 21.16
CA LEU A 163 -3.92 12.74 20.15
C LEU A 163 -5.34 12.67 20.71
N ASP A 164 -6.25 13.32 20.00
CA ASP A 164 -7.68 13.26 20.24
C ASP A 164 -8.30 12.26 19.26
N ASP A 165 -8.99 11.25 19.79
CA ASP A 165 -9.67 10.23 18.99
C ASP A 165 -10.95 10.80 18.34
N VAL A 166 -11.08 10.63 17.02
CA VAL A 166 -12.18 11.23 16.23
C VAL A 166 -13.26 10.22 15.88
N GLU A 167 -12.92 8.93 15.75
CA GLU A 167 -13.87 7.88 15.29
C GLU A 167 -14.09 6.77 16.32
N SER A 168 -13.16 6.64 17.27
CA SER A 168 -13.17 5.92 18.54
C SER A 168 -14.49 5.42 19.11
N MET A 169 -15.46 6.33 19.15
CA MET A 169 -16.63 6.37 20.06
C MET A 169 -16.29 6.25 21.57
N ASP A 170 -15.09 5.78 21.95
CA ASP A 170 -14.58 5.69 23.34
C ASP A 170 -13.90 6.98 23.84
N GLY A 171 -13.59 7.94 22.94
CA GLY A 171 -13.08 9.27 23.29
C GLY A 171 -11.75 9.29 24.05
N GLN A 172 -10.93 8.24 23.95
CA GLN A 172 -9.69 8.16 24.70
C GLN A 172 -8.61 9.06 24.10
N HIS A 173 -8.26 10.10 24.85
CA HIS A 173 -7.09 10.91 24.57
C HIS A 173 -5.81 10.09 24.77
N LEU A 174 -4.88 10.15 23.83
CA LEU A 174 -3.55 9.54 23.95
C LEU A 174 -2.49 10.63 24.04
N ASN A 175 -1.67 10.57 25.09
CA ASN A 175 -0.58 11.53 25.24
C ASN A 175 0.50 11.36 24.15
N GLU A 176 0.77 10.11 23.75
CA GLU A 176 1.78 9.77 22.76
C GLU A 176 1.36 8.56 21.93
N LEU A 177 1.64 8.62 20.62
CA LEU A 177 1.58 7.48 19.73
C LEU A 177 2.90 7.38 18.96
N LYS A 178 3.56 6.23 19.07
CA LYS A 178 4.75 5.90 18.28
C LYS A 178 4.37 4.99 17.13
N VAL A 179 4.80 5.36 15.94
CA VAL A 179 4.61 4.59 14.70
C VAL A 179 5.98 4.35 14.07
N ARG A 180 6.25 3.12 13.64
CA ARG A 180 7.48 2.80 12.91
C ARG A 180 7.37 3.25 11.46
N LYS A 181 8.46 3.75 10.89
CA LYS A 181 8.51 4.10 9.47
C LYS A 181 8.60 2.84 8.60
N GLY A 182 8.28 2.98 7.32
CA GLY A 182 8.33 1.90 6.34
C GLY A 182 7.14 2.01 5.40
N GLU A 183 5.94 2.04 5.97
CA GLU A 183 4.68 2.18 5.23
C GLU A 183 3.85 3.33 5.81
N ILE A 184 4.38 4.55 5.61
CA ILE A 184 3.71 5.80 6.02
C ILE A 184 3.41 6.61 4.78
N TYR A 185 2.15 6.94 4.53
CA TYR A 185 1.71 7.73 3.40
C TYR A 185 1.38 9.16 3.83
N ILE A 186 1.83 10.13 3.03
CA ILE A 186 1.46 11.53 3.21
C ILE A 186 0.51 11.97 2.10
N GLN A 187 -0.69 12.37 2.51
CA GLN A 187 -1.66 13.03 1.64
C GLN A 187 -1.56 14.54 1.80
N LEU A 188 -1.49 15.25 0.67
CA LEU A 188 -1.31 16.70 0.67
C LEU A 188 -2.62 17.43 0.34
N ALA A 189 -2.81 18.58 0.97
CA ALA A 189 -3.81 19.55 0.54
C ALA A 189 -3.34 20.30 -0.71
N LYS A 190 -4.27 21.02 -1.38
CA LYS A 190 -3.95 21.81 -2.60
C LYS A 190 -2.80 22.80 -2.39
N ASN A 191 -2.65 23.33 -1.17
CA ASN A 191 -1.60 24.28 -0.79
C ASN A 191 -0.28 23.62 -0.33
N LYS A 192 -0.13 22.31 -0.55
CA LYS A 192 1.03 21.48 -0.17
C LYS A 192 1.25 21.33 1.34
N ASP A 193 0.29 21.71 2.16
CA ASP A 193 0.28 21.33 3.59
C ASP A 193 -0.12 19.85 3.71
N ILE A 194 0.36 19.17 4.75
CA ILE A 194 -0.04 17.82 5.10
C ILE A 194 -1.52 17.85 5.49
N LYS A 195 -2.34 17.10 4.76
CA LYS A 195 -3.76 16.91 5.04
C LYS A 195 -3.96 15.72 5.99
N LYS A 196 -3.32 14.60 5.68
CA LYS A 196 -3.38 13.36 6.47
C LYS A 196 -2.02 12.65 6.38
N ILE A 197 -1.69 11.96 7.46
CA ILE A 197 -0.64 10.94 7.50
C ILE A 197 -1.35 9.62 7.74
N ILE A 198 -1.09 8.62 6.91
CA ILE A 198 -1.64 7.28 7.06
C ILE A 198 -0.47 6.36 7.36
N ALA A 199 -0.60 5.50 8.36
CA ALA A 199 0.41 4.52 8.69
C ALA A 199 -0.18 3.13 8.79
N ASP A 200 0.36 2.23 7.98
CA ASP A 200 0.09 0.81 8.05
C ASP A 200 1.19 0.17 8.91
N ASP A 201 0.91 0.05 10.20
CA ASP A 201 1.88 -0.38 11.20
C ASP A 201 1.72 -1.87 11.49
N VAL A 202 2.60 -2.66 10.88
CA VAL A 202 2.77 -4.09 11.17
C VAL A 202 3.85 -4.24 12.22
N ARG A 203 3.58 -4.93 13.33
CA ARG A 203 4.57 -5.28 14.34
C ARG A 203 4.76 -6.78 14.40
N LEU A 204 6.00 -7.22 14.16
CA LEU A 204 6.37 -8.63 14.25
C LEU A 204 7.22 -8.88 15.48
N ASN A 205 7.02 -10.04 16.11
CA ASN A 205 7.85 -10.53 17.18
C ASN A 205 9.29 -10.71 16.68
N SER A 206 10.27 -10.20 17.41
CA SER A 206 11.66 -10.16 16.93
C SER A 206 12.28 -11.54 16.69
N GLU A 207 11.91 -12.54 17.48
CA GLU A 207 12.45 -13.91 17.44
C GLU A 207 11.63 -14.82 16.52
N THR A 208 10.33 -14.93 16.79
CA THR A 208 9.45 -15.87 16.09
C THR A 208 8.92 -15.34 14.77
N LYS A 209 9.04 -14.02 14.55
CA LYS A 209 8.42 -13.30 13.43
C LYS A 209 6.90 -13.47 13.38
N ALA A 210 6.26 -13.84 14.49
CA ALA A 210 4.81 -13.85 14.58
C ALA A 210 4.26 -12.42 14.52
N VAL A 211 3.11 -12.22 13.90
CA VAL A 211 2.38 -10.95 13.92
C VAL A 211 1.91 -10.68 15.36
N GLU A 212 2.40 -9.60 15.94
CA GLU A 212 1.94 -9.09 17.25
C GLU A 212 0.81 -8.09 17.06
N GLN A 213 0.87 -7.29 15.99
CA GLN A 213 -0.09 -6.22 15.73
C GLN A 213 -0.12 -5.85 14.25
N ILE A 214 -1.30 -5.50 13.75
CA ILE A 214 -1.49 -4.84 12.46
C ILE A 214 -2.49 -3.72 12.67
N ARG A 215 -2.12 -2.49 12.29
CA ARG A 215 -2.97 -1.31 12.44
C ARG A 215 -2.97 -0.47 11.17
N HIS A 216 -4.13 0.10 10.89
CA HIS A 216 -4.30 1.20 9.95
C HIS A 216 -4.58 2.48 10.75
N ILE A 217 -3.64 3.41 10.75
CA ILE A 217 -3.71 4.61 11.59
C ILE A 217 -3.80 5.84 10.70
N VAL A 218 -4.88 6.60 10.82
CA VAL A 218 -5.08 7.87 10.13
C VAL A 218 -4.85 9.03 11.10
N LEU A 219 -3.92 9.90 10.77
CA LEU A 219 -3.46 11.01 11.60
C LEU A 219 -3.69 12.34 10.88
N THR A 220 -4.55 13.17 11.45
CA THR A 220 -4.85 14.51 10.92
C THR A 220 -4.18 15.56 11.80
N PRO A 221 -3.39 16.50 11.25
CA PRO A 221 -2.76 17.51 12.07
C PRO A 221 -3.78 18.57 12.50
N LYS A 222 -3.77 18.95 13.79
CA LYS A 222 -4.61 20.04 14.33
C LYS A 222 -4.22 21.42 13.79
N SER A 223 -2.97 21.57 13.36
CA SER A 223 -2.40 22.81 12.80
C SER A 223 -1.74 22.54 11.45
N LYS A 224 -1.51 23.59 10.64
CA LYS A 224 -0.90 23.42 9.32
C LYS A 224 0.56 22.96 9.44
N ILE A 225 0.89 21.86 8.77
CA ILE A 225 2.24 21.31 8.72
C ILE A 225 2.69 21.24 7.27
N LYS A 226 3.90 21.70 6.98
CA LYS A 226 4.51 21.61 5.64
C LYS A 226 5.10 20.23 5.41
N ASN A 227 5.01 19.75 4.17
CA ASN A 227 5.53 18.44 3.76
C ASN A 227 7.04 18.27 3.99
N ASP A 228 7.80 19.36 3.86
CA ASP A 228 9.26 19.42 4.03
C ASP A 228 9.73 19.26 5.49
N LYS A 229 8.80 19.19 6.45
CA LYS A 229 9.10 18.92 7.86
C LYS A 229 9.34 17.43 8.15
N LEU A 230 9.02 16.56 7.21
CA LEU A 230 9.24 15.12 7.30
C LEU A 230 10.32 14.71 6.29
N SER A 231 11.20 13.78 6.69
CA SER A 231 12.18 13.20 5.78
C SER A 231 11.54 12.33 4.69
N GLU A 232 12.33 11.95 3.68
CA GLU A 232 11.89 11.01 2.63
C GLU A 232 11.96 9.55 3.08
N ARG A 233 12.75 9.25 4.10
CA ARG A 233 13.06 7.86 4.50
C ARG A 233 11.84 7.20 5.12
N GLY A 234 11.44 6.05 4.58
CA GLY A 234 10.36 5.25 5.18
C GLY A 234 8.97 5.85 4.98
N ILE A 235 8.83 6.83 4.07
CA ILE A 235 7.63 7.64 3.87
C ILE A 235 7.30 7.70 2.37
N PHE A 236 6.10 7.25 2.05
CA PHE A 236 5.46 7.33 0.76
C PHE A 236 4.83 8.72 0.55
N ARG A 237 5.18 9.35 -0.58
CA ARG A 237 4.62 10.64 -0.99
C ARG A 237 3.75 10.48 -2.23
N GLU A 238 2.63 11.18 -2.23
CA GLU A 238 1.71 11.22 -3.36
C GLU A 238 2.41 11.73 -4.63
N VAL A 239 2.32 10.96 -5.71
CA VAL A 239 2.78 11.36 -7.04
C VAL A 239 1.58 11.90 -7.79
N LYS A 240 1.64 13.17 -8.16
CA LYS A 240 0.60 13.75 -9.01
C LYS A 240 0.77 13.24 -10.43
N ILE A 241 -0.23 12.54 -10.90
CA ILE A 241 -0.34 12.15 -12.30
C ILE A 241 -0.92 13.36 -13.03
N SER A 242 -0.06 14.05 -13.79
CA SER A 242 -0.53 15.02 -14.77
C SER A 242 -1.22 14.25 -15.89
N ASN A 243 -2.55 14.29 -15.89
CA ASN A 243 -3.37 13.91 -17.05
C ASN A 243 -3.14 14.88 -18.21
#